data_AF-A0A4Q3DRS1-F1
#
_entry.id   AF-A0A4Q3DRS1-F1
#
_cell.length_a   1.000
_cell.length_b   1.000
_cell.length_c   1.000
_cell.angle_alpha   90.00
_cell.angle_beta   90.00
_cell.angle_gamma   90.00
#
_symmetry.space_group_name_H-M   'P 1'
#
loop_
_entity.id
_entity.type
_entity.pdbx_description
1 polymer ?
#
loop_
_entity_poly.entity_id
_entity_poly.type
_entity_poly.pdbx_seq_one_letter_code
_entity_poly.pdbx_strand_id
1 'polypeptide(L)'
;MQNSRRTFLKNTALLAAVAAAPNSLLAQTKKLQRIVLQLYSVRDDMHKDAKGTLKKIADLGYTQVEHANYNDRKFYGFTVKEFKKILDDLNLKMPSGHTVMTKQD
;
A
#
# COMPACT_ATOMS: atom_id res chain seq x y z
N MET A 1 36.89 -20.05 -31.27
CA MET A 1 36.99 -19.08 -30.15
C MET A 1 38.40 -18.52 -30.12
N GLN A 2 38.59 -17.24 -30.47
CA GLN A 2 39.92 -16.63 -30.45
C GLN A 2 40.24 -16.10 -29.04
N ASN A 3 40.87 -16.94 -28.23
CA ASN A 3 41.43 -16.55 -26.94
C ASN A 3 42.75 -15.80 -27.18
N SER A 4 42.69 -14.47 -27.33
CA SER A 4 43.88 -13.62 -27.42
C SER A 4 44.27 -13.07 -26.03
N ARG A 5 45.54 -12.73 -25.83
CA ARG A 5 46.02 -12.03 -24.61
C ARG A 5 45.21 -10.76 -24.32
N ARG A 6 44.82 -10.04 -25.38
CA ARG A 6 43.97 -8.84 -25.28
C ARG A 6 42.57 -9.18 -24.77
N THR A 7 41.98 -10.28 -25.24
CA THR A 7 40.68 -10.78 -24.77
C THR A 7 40.75 -11.20 -23.31
N PHE A 8 41.82 -11.88 -22.91
CA PHE A 8 42.06 -12.27 -21.52
C PHE A 8 42.12 -11.04 -20.61
N LEU A 9 42.98 -10.06 -20.91
CA LEU A 9 43.12 -8.85 -20.08
C LEU A 9 41.81 -8.07 -19.93
N LYS A 10 41.01 -7.95 -21.01
CA LYS A 10 39.69 -7.30 -20.95
C LYS A 10 38.72 -8.03 -20.02
N ASN A 11 38.67 -9.36 -20.12
CA ASN A 11 37.77 -10.17 -19.31
C ASN A 11 38.18 -10.17 -17.83
N THR A 12 39.48 -10.26 -17.53
CA THR A 12 39.98 -10.22 -16.15
C THR A 12 39.73 -8.85 -15.51
N ALA A 13 39.95 -7.75 -16.26
CA ALA A 13 39.67 -6.40 -15.78
C ALA A 13 38.17 -6.20 -15.51
N LEU A 14 37.29 -6.71 -16.38
CA LEU A 14 35.84 -6.65 -16.19
C LEU A 14 35.39 -7.44 -14.95
N LEU A 15 35.92 -8.64 -14.76
CA LEU A 15 35.64 -9.46 -13.57
C LEU A 15 36.09 -8.77 -12.28
N ALA A 16 37.29 -8.18 -12.27
CA ALA A 16 37.80 -7.44 -11.12
C ALA A 16 36.94 -6.21 -10.81
N ALA A 17 36.48 -5.48 -11.84
CA ALA A 17 35.58 -4.35 -11.67
C ALA A 17 34.22 -4.75 -11.08
N VAL A 18 33.65 -5.87 -11.52
CA VAL A 18 32.39 -6.40 -10.96
C VAL A 18 32.59 -6.87 -9.51
N ALA A 19 33.70 -7.53 -9.20
CA ALA A 19 34.01 -7.99 -7.85
C ALA A 19 34.29 -6.83 -6.87
N ALA A 20 34.83 -5.71 -7.36
CA ALA A 20 35.08 -4.50 -6.57
C ALA A 20 33.86 -3.56 -6.50
N ALA A 21 32.78 -3.86 -7.23
CA ALA A 21 31.58 -3.05 -7.24
C ALA A 21 30.88 -3.12 -5.86
N PRO A 22 30.38 -1.99 -5.33
CA PRO A 22 29.70 -2.00 -4.04
C PRO A 22 28.35 -2.73 -4.13
N ASN A 23 28.04 -3.56 -3.14
CA ASN A 23 26.77 -4.29 -3.03
C ASN A 23 25.53 -3.38 -3.06
N SER A 24 25.68 -2.09 -2.78
CA SER A 24 24.60 -1.10 -2.90
C SER A 24 24.10 -0.92 -4.33
N LEU A 25 24.90 -1.24 -5.36
CA LEU A 25 24.43 -1.26 -6.76
C LEU A 25 23.45 -2.42 -7.03
N LEU A 26 23.48 -3.45 -6.19
CA LEU A 26 22.54 -4.57 -6.22
C LEU A 26 21.40 -4.39 -5.19
N ALA A 27 21.40 -3.29 -4.42
CA ALA A 27 20.37 -3.06 -3.43
C ALA A 27 19.04 -2.70 -4.11
N GLN A 28 18.04 -3.57 -3.95
CA GLN A 28 16.68 -3.25 -4.37
C GLN A 28 16.09 -2.23 -3.39
N THR A 29 15.66 -1.08 -3.90
CA THR A 29 14.87 -0.13 -3.10
C THR A 29 13.56 -0.81 -2.70
N LYS A 30 13.38 -1.11 -1.40
CA LYS A 30 12.14 -1.68 -0.89
C LYS A 30 11.05 -0.61 -0.89
N LYS A 31 10.38 -0.45 -2.03
CA LYS A 31 9.21 0.42 -2.13
C LYS A 31 8.11 -0.18 -1.25
N LEU A 32 7.58 0.60 -0.31
CA LEU A 32 6.39 0.22 0.44
C LEU A 32 5.26 0.04 -0.57
N GLN A 33 4.91 -1.22 -0.85
CA GLN A 33 3.94 -1.55 -1.90
C GLN A 33 2.51 -1.24 -1.51
N ARG A 34 2.25 -1.09 -0.21
CA ARG A 34 0.89 -0.96 0.32
C ARG A 34 0.90 -0.16 1.61
N ILE A 35 0.39 1.07 1.56
CA ILE A 35 0.09 1.88 2.75
C ILE A 35 -1.41 1.84 2.93
N VAL A 36 -1.87 1.22 4.02
CA VAL A 36 -3.30 1.14 4.37
C VAL A 36 -3.53 2.03 5.58
N LEU A 37 -4.45 2.98 5.47
CA LEU A 37 -4.83 3.84 6.59
C LEU A 37 -5.95 3.20 7.40
N GLN A 38 -5.66 2.86 8.65
CA GLN A 38 -6.69 2.44 9.60
C GLN A 38 -7.56 3.66 10.00
N LEU A 39 -8.82 3.66 9.56
CA LEU A 39 -9.79 4.74 9.74
C LEU A 39 -10.08 5.08 11.21
N TYR A 40 -9.80 4.18 12.16
CA TYR A 40 -9.88 4.49 13.59
C TYR A 40 -8.94 5.64 14.02
N SER A 41 -7.86 5.86 13.27
CA SER A 41 -6.90 6.95 13.50
C SER A 41 -7.54 8.33 13.33
N VAL A 42 -8.64 8.42 12.58
CA VAL A 42 -9.42 9.63 12.29
C VAL A 42 -10.90 9.44 12.64
N ARG A 43 -11.17 8.63 13.69
CA ARG A 43 -12.53 8.21 14.08
C ARG A 43 -13.49 9.37 14.34
N ASP A 44 -13.01 10.49 14.90
CA ASP A 44 -13.85 11.64 15.24
C ASP A 44 -14.35 12.35 13.97
N ASP A 45 -13.46 12.52 12.98
CA ASP A 45 -13.80 13.06 11.67
C ASP A 45 -14.71 12.10 10.88
N MET A 46 -14.41 10.80 10.92
CA MET A 46 -15.26 9.77 10.32
C MET A 46 -16.66 9.73 10.94
N HIS A 47 -16.79 9.96 12.24
CA HIS A 47 -18.08 10.03 12.94
C HIS A 47 -18.85 11.30 12.55
N LYS A 48 -18.15 12.43 12.37
CA LYS A 48 -18.76 13.71 12.02
C LYS A 48 -19.19 13.80 10.55
N ASP A 49 -18.33 13.37 9.63
CA ASP A 49 -18.56 13.38 8.19
C ASP A 49 -17.68 12.32 7.51
N ALA A 50 -18.17 11.08 7.48
CA ALA A 50 -17.45 9.96 6.87
C ALA A 50 -17.11 10.20 5.39
N LYS A 51 -18.03 10.76 4.60
CA LYS A 51 -17.83 10.93 3.15
C LYS A 51 -16.82 12.03 2.86
N GLY A 52 -16.92 13.18 3.55
CA GLY A 52 -15.94 14.26 3.42
C GLY A 52 -14.56 13.87 3.93
N THR A 53 -14.51 13.08 5.01
CA THR A 53 -13.24 12.55 5.55
C THR A 53 -12.55 11.59 4.59
N LEU A 54 -13.29 10.64 4.00
CA LEU A 54 -12.75 9.74 2.98
C LEU A 54 -12.26 10.51 1.75
N LYS A 55 -12.96 11.57 1.34
CA LYS A 55 -12.51 12.44 0.26
C LYS A 55 -11.16 13.09 0.59
N LYS A 56 -11.02 13.68 1.79
CA LYS A 56 -9.75 14.27 2.24
C LYS A 56 -8.62 13.23 2.28
N ILE A 57 -8.90 12.01 2.74
CA ILE A 57 -7.93 10.91 2.75
C ILE A 57 -7.44 10.59 1.34
N ALA A 58 -8.36 10.51 0.36
CA ALA A 58 -8.00 10.32 -1.05
C ALA A 58 -7.20 11.51 -1.60
N ASP A 59 -7.60 12.75 -1.29
CA ASP A 59 -6.89 13.97 -1.69
C ASP A 59 -5.46 14.02 -1.11
N LEU A 60 -5.22 13.43 0.07
CA LEU A 60 -3.89 13.28 0.68
C LEU A 60 -3.02 12.21 0.00
N GLY A 61 -3.56 11.45 -0.96
CA GLY A 61 -2.82 10.44 -1.73
C GLY A 61 -2.86 9.03 -1.14
N TYR A 62 -3.67 8.78 -0.11
CA TYR A 62 -3.94 7.41 0.33
C TYR A 62 -4.78 6.70 -0.73
N THR A 63 -4.43 5.44 -1.01
CA THR A 63 -5.15 4.59 -1.96
C THR A 63 -5.89 3.44 -1.29
N GLN A 64 -5.58 3.16 -0.02
CA GLN A 64 -6.11 2.03 0.72
C GLN A 64 -6.44 2.42 2.14
N VAL A 65 -7.59 1.94 2.62
CA VAL A 65 -8.12 2.19 3.96
C VAL A 65 -8.52 0.88 4.62
N GLU A 66 -8.57 0.85 5.94
CA GLU A 66 -9.04 -0.28 6.73
C GLU A 66 -10.18 0.20 7.64
N HIS A 67 -11.32 -0.48 7.63
CA HIS A 67 -12.44 -0.07 8.49
C HIS A 67 -12.21 -0.45 9.95
N ALA A 68 -12.86 0.26 10.86
CA ALA A 68 -12.86 -0.03 12.30
C ALA A 68 -14.24 -0.11 12.94
N ASN A 69 -15.31 0.18 12.18
CA ASN A 69 -16.66 0.16 12.71
C ASN A 69 -17.60 -0.52 11.72
N TYR A 70 -18.14 -1.66 12.14
CA TYR A 70 -19.19 -2.38 11.42
C TYR A 70 -20.29 -2.69 12.43
N ASN A 71 -21.43 -2.01 12.28
CA ASN A 71 -22.52 -2.09 13.24
C ASN A 71 -23.85 -2.05 12.48
N ASP A 72 -24.85 -2.81 12.92
CA ASP A 72 -26.13 -2.96 12.20
C ASP A 72 -25.95 -3.30 10.70
N ARG A 73 -24.95 -4.13 10.38
CA ARG A 73 -24.55 -4.49 9.01
C ARG A 73 -24.20 -3.30 8.10
N LYS A 74 -23.79 -2.18 8.69
CA LYS A 74 -23.46 -0.93 8.00
C LYS A 74 -22.04 -0.49 8.35
N PHE A 75 -21.42 0.22 7.41
CA PHE A 75 -20.14 0.90 7.58
C PHE A 75 -20.40 2.39 7.72
N TYR A 76 -20.13 2.96 8.90
CA TYR A 76 -20.31 4.40 9.14
C TYR A 76 -21.72 4.91 8.76
N GLY A 77 -22.76 4.09 8.99
CA GLY A 77 -24.15 4.39 8.63
C GLY A 77 -24.57 3.99 7.21
N PHE A 78 -23.64 3.62 6.34
CA PHE A 78 -23.91 3.20 4.96
C PHE A 78 -24.09 1.69 4.83
N THR A 79 -24.99 1.25 3.96
CA THR A 79 -25.04 -0.15 3.56
C THR A 79 -23.73 -0.55 2.86
N VAL A 80 -23.44 -1.86 2.83
CA VAL A 80 -22.26 -2.39 2.13
C VAL A 80 -22.14 -1.88 0.69
N LYS A 81 -23.25 -1.83 -0.05
CA LYS A 81 -23.28 -1.37 -1.45
C LYS A 81 -22.98 0.13 -1.57
N GLU A 82 -23.59 0.95 -0.72
CA GLU A 82 -23.36 2.40 -0.72
C GLU A 82 -21.93 2.73 -0.31
N PHE A 83 -21.41 2.08 0.74
CA PHE A 83 -20.05 2.31 1.19
C PHE A 83 -19.03 1.90 0.14
N LYS A 84 -19.23 0.74 -0.51
CA LYS A 84 -18.39 0.33 -1.63
C LYS A 84 -18.41 1.37 -2.76
N LYS A 85 -19.58 1.89 -3.11
CA LYS A 85 -19.70 2.92 -4.14
C LYS A 85 -18.93 4.19 -3.76
N ILE A 86 -19.01 4.65 -2.50
CA ILE A 86 -18.25 5.81 -2.03
C ILE A 86 -16.74 5.59 -2.20
N LEU A 87 -16.24 4.40 -1.84
CA LEU A 87 -14.83 4.06 -2.00
C LEU A 87 -14.42 4.01 -3.48
N ASP A 88 -15.23 3.38 -4.33
CA ASP A 88 -15.00 3.29 -5.77
C ASP A 88 -14.95 4.69 -6.42
N ASP A 89 -15.91 5.57 -6.08
CA ASP A 89 -15.99 6.94 -6.59
C ASP A 89 -14.76 7.79 -6.17
N LEU A 90 -14.08 7.42 -5.07
CA LEU A 90 -12.87 8.07 -4.55
C LEU A 90 -11.57 7.35 -4.95
N ASN A 91 -11.63 6.29 -5.75
CA ASN A 91 -10.49 5.41 -6.06
C ASN A 91 -9.78 4.83 -4.82
N LEU A 92 -10.52 4.63 -3.72
CA LEU A 92 -10.03 4.00 -2.50
C LEU A 92 -10.35 2.50 -2.52
N LYS A 93 -9.42 1.69 -1.99
CA LYS A 93 -9.64 0.26 -1.75
C LYS A 93 -9.68 -0.03 -0.26
N MET A 94 -10.45 -1.04 0.13
CA MET A 94 -10.53 -1.49 1.52
C MET A 94 -10.20 -3.00 1.61
N PRO A 95 -8.91 -3.37 1.64
CA PRO A 95 -8.49 -4.78 1.60
C PRO A 95 -8.65 -5.51 2.95
N SER A 96 -8.87 -4.77 4.04
CA SER A 96 -8.91 -5.30 5.41
C SER A 96 -9.90 -4.51 6.27
N GLY A 97 -10.15 -5.03 7.47
CA GLY A 97 -11.01 -4.38 8.45
C GLY A 97 -11.02 -5.04 9.82
N HIS A 98 -11.32 -4.24 10.83
CA HIS A 98 -11.59 -4.70 12.19
C HIS A 98 -13.10 -4.77 12.44
N THR A 99 -13.56 -5.94 12.88
CA THR A 99 -14.93 -6.18 13.34
C THR A 99 -14.90 -7.14 14.52
N VAL A 100 -15.87 -7.02 15.42
CA VAL A 100 -16.07 -7.99 16.50
C VAL A 100 -17.01 -9.08 15.99
N MET A 101 -16.69 -10.34 16.30
CA MET A 101 -17.51 -11.51 15.94
C MET A 101 -18.37 -12.00 17.11
N THR A 102 -19.04 -11.08 17.80
CA THR A 102 -19.99 -11.42 18.86
C THR A 102 -21.39 -11.61 18.27
N LYS A 103 -22.19 -12.45 18.93
CA LYS A 103 -23.61 -12.60 18.61
C LYS A 103 -24.28 -11.23 18.78
N GLN A 104 -25.04 -10.78 17.78
CA GLN A 104 -25.99 -9.69 17.96
C GLN A 104 -27.19 -10.28 18.71
N ASP A 105 -27.45 -9.77 19.90
CA ASP A 105 -28.62 -10.10 20.72
C ASP A 105 -29.92 -9.58 20.08
#